data_AF-A0A849TNE7-F1
#
_entry.id   AF-A0A849TNE7-F1
#
_cell.length_a   1.000
_cell.length_b   1.000
_cell.length_c   1.000
_cell.angle_alpha   90.00
_cell.angle_beta   90.00
_cell.angle_gamma   90.00
#
_symmetry.space_group_name_H-M   'P 1'
#
loop_
_entity.id
_entity.type
_entity.pdbx_description
1 polymer ?
#
loop_
_entity_poly.entity_id
_entity_poly.type
_entity_poly.pdbx_seq_one_letter_code
_entity_poly.pdbx_strand_id
1 'polypeptide(L)'
;SSILNFPALNIRQAHERPEGFEEASVMLTGFNVERNLQAIEILKTQPRGDHRLLRQVEDYSMPNVSDKMVRIIISYVDYVRRVVWAKT
;
A
#
# COMPACT_ATOMS: atom_id res chain seq x y z
N SER A 1 3.40 -3.86 -6.68
CA SER A 1 3.18 -5.31 -6.52
C SER A 1 1.74 -5.62 -6.16
N SER A 2 1.24 -5.25 -4.98
CA SER A 2 -0.05 -5.75 -4.45
C SER A 2 -1.24 -5.71 -5.44
N ILE A 3 -1.56 -4.55 -6.02
CA ILE A 3 -2.70 -4.37 -6.95
C ILE A 3 -2.51 -5.14 -8.26
N LEU A 4 -1.34 -5.02 -8.90
CA LEU A 4 -1.08 -5.57 -10.25
C LEU A 4 -0.42 -6.96 -10.24
N ASN A 5 -0.20 -7.53 -9.05
CA ASN A 5 0.47 -8.81 -8.83
C ASN A 5 1.78 -8.97 -9.64
N PHE A 6 2.70 -8.02 -9.53
CA PHE A 6 4.04 -8.16 -10.11
C PHE A 6 5.10 -8.37 -9.01
N PRO A 7 6.11 -9.23 -9.23
CA PRO A 7 7.19 -9.45 -8.28
C PRO A 7 7.99 -8.16 -8.11
N ALA A 8 8.27 -7.77 -6.86
CA ALA A 8 8.91 -6.49 -6.57
C ALA A 8 9.84 -6.54 -5.37
N LEU A 9 10.88 -5.71 -5.44
CA LEU A 9 11.81 -5.43 -4.36
C LEU A 9 11.66 -3.99 -3.89
N ASN A 10 11.76 -3.80 -2.58
CA ASN A 10 11.92 -2.49 -1.97
C ASN A 10 13.37 -2.34 -1.51
N ILE A 11 14.13 -1.52 -2.24
CA ILE A 11 15.55 -1.25 -1.98
C ILE A 11 15.77 -0.16 -0.90
N ARG A 12 14.73 0.24 -0.17
CA ARG A 12 14.83 1.15 0.99
C ARG A 12 15.24 0.38 2.25
N GLN A 13 15.75 1.08 3.25
CA GLN A 13 16.05 0.49 4.57
C GLN A 13 14.87 0.58 5.55
N ALA A 14 13.85 1.38 5.22
CA ALA A 14 12.62 1.51 5.98
C ALA A 14 11.44 1.75 5.02
N HIS A 15 10.23 1.48 5.49
CA HIS A 15 8.99 1.70 4.73
C HIS A 15 7.86 2.17 5.66
N GLU A 16 6.89 2.87 5.06
CA GLU A 16 5.71 3.42 5.75
C GLU A 16 4.43 2.60 5.54
N ARG A 17 4.54 1.45 4.87
CA ARG A 17 3.41 0.60 4.43
C ARG A 17 3.42 -0.77 5.12
N PRO A 18 3.15 -0.89 6.42
CA PRO A 18 3.11 -2.17 7.15
C PRO A 18 2.12 -3.16 6.52
N GLU A 19 0.98 -2.69 6.04
CA GLU A 19 -0.06 -3.48 5.37
C GLU A 19 0.48 -4.22 4.14
N GLY A 20 1.44 -3.63 3.43
CA GLY A 20 2.10 -4.25 2.28
C GLY A 20 2.98 -5.45 2.65
N PHE A 21 3.47 -5.48 3.89
CA PHE A 21 4.36 -6.52 4.42
C PHE A 21 3.59 -7.62 5.16
N GLU A 22 2.44 -7.30 5.75
CA GLU A 22 1.50 -8.31 6.28
C GLU A 22 1.12 -9.32 5.20
N GLU A 23 0.86 -8.84 3.98
CA GLU A 23 0.57 -9.70 2.82
C GLU A 23 1.83 -10.07 2.00
N ALA A 24 3.02 -9.72 2.50
CA ALA A 24 4.33 -9.96 1.87
C ALA A 24 4.42 -9.55 0.39
N SER A 25 3.62 -8.56 -0.03
CA SER A 25 3.50 -8.19 -1.44
C SER A 25 4.81 -7.66 -2.04
N VAL A 26 5.74 -7.19 -1.22
CA VAL A 26 7.07 -6.72 -1.64
C VAL A 26 8.11 -7.20 -0.63
N MET A 27 9.32 -7.54 -1.07
CA MET A 27 10.43 -7.86 -0.16
C MET A 27 11.30 -6.62 0.12
N LEU A 28 11.56 -6.31 1.39
CA LEU A 28 12.52 -5.25 1.79
C LEU A 28 13.94 -5.83 1.78
N THR A 29 14.83 -5.20 1.02
CA THR A 29 16.20 -5.70 0.85
C THR A 29 17.27 -4.64 1.12
N GLY A 30 16.88 -3.36 1.15
CA GLY A 30 17.83 -2.26 1.29
C GLY A 30 18.85 -2.23 0.15
N PHE A 31 20.07 -1.81 0.48
CA PHE A 31 21.17 -1.65 -0.49
C PHE A 31 22.13 -2.84 -0.54
N ASN A 32 21.82 -3.95 0.13
CA ASN A 32 22.69 -5.12 0.17
C ASN A 32 22.53 -5.95 -1.12
N VAL A 33 23.60 -6.02 -1.93
CA VAL A 33 23.60 -6.73 -3.22
C VAL A 33 23.31 -8.22 -3.06
N GLU A 34 23.91 -8.89 -2.07
CA GLU A 34 23.68 -10.30 -1.80
C GLU A 34 22.21 -10.58 -1.49
N ARG A 35 21.60 -9.75 -0.64
CA ARG A 35 20.17 -9.83 -0.28
C ARG A 35 19.26 -9.59 -1.49
N ASN A 36 19.61 -8.62 -2.33
CA ASN A 36 18.89 -8.35 -3.57
C ASN A 36 18.90 -9.58 -4.48
N LEU A 37 20.06 -10.23 -4.68
CA LEU A 37 20.17 -11.42 -5.52
C LEU A 37 19.36 -12.61 -4.97
N GLN A 38 19.42 -12.85 -3.66
CA GLN A 38 18.61 -13.88 -2.99
C GLN A 38 17.10 -13.64 -3.20
N ALA A 39 16.66 -12.40 -3.03
CA ALA A 39 15.25 -12.05 -3.18
C ALA A 39 14.78 -12.13 -4.65
N ILE A 40 15.64 -11.77 -5.62
CA ILE A 40 15.35 -11.97 -7.05
C ILE A 40 15.09 -13.45 -7.34
N GLU A 41 15.89 -14.37 -6.79
CA GLU A 41 15.71 -15.80 -7.03
C GLU A 41 14.34 -16.30 -6.51
N ILE A 42 13.91 -15.81 -5.34
CA ILE A 42 12.57 -16.10 -4.81
C ILE A 42 11.50 -15.55 -5.75
N LEU A 43 11.62 -14.28 -6.15
CA LEU A 43 10.64 -13.56 -6.98
C LEU A 43 10.50 -14.13 -8.41
N LYS A 44 11.51 -14.85 -8.94
CA LYS A 44 11.41 -15.53 -10.25
C LYS A 44 10.28 -16.54 -10.31
N THR A 45 9.94 -17.15 -9.17
CA THR A 45 8.90 -18.18 -9.08
C THR A 45 7.50 -17.61 -8.82
N GLN A 46 7.40 -16.30 -8.55
CA GLN A 46 6.12 -15.65 -8.28
C GLN A 46 5.32 -15.44 -9.58
N PRO A 47 4.07 -15.94 -9.66
CA PRO A 47 3.21 -15.74 -10.82
C PRO A 47 2.75 -14.27 -10.95
N ARG A 48 2.32 -13.88 -12.16
CA ARG A 48 1.97 -12.49 -12.51
C ARG A 48 0.54 -12.37 -13.04
N GLY A 49 0.00 -11.16 -13.01
CA GLY A 49 -1.34 -10.88 -13.53
C GLY A 49 -2.41 -11.56 -12.69
N ASP A 50 -3.36 -12.22 -13.34
CA ASP A 50 -4.56 -12.78 -12.69
C ASP A 50 -4.26 -13.97 -11.75
N HIS A 51 -3.14 -14.67 -11.97
CA HIS A 51 -2.74 -15.79 -11.13
C HIS A 51 -1.91 -15.30 -9.95
N ARG A 52 -2.54 -15.20 -8.77
CA ARG A 52 -1.91 -14.64 -7.56
C ARG A 52 -1.50 -15.73 -6.57
N LEU A 53 -0.25 -15.68 -6.12
CA LEU A 53 0.29 -16.53 -5.05
C LEU A 53 0.06 -15.93 -3.66
N LEU A 54 0.29 -14.62 -3.54
CA LEU A 54 0.10 -13.84 -2.32
C LEU A 54 -1.23 -13.12 -2.38
N ARG A 55 -1.84 -12.78 -1.23
CA ARG A 55 -3.11 -12.03 -1.20
C ARG A 55 -2.92 -10.57 -1.62
N GLN A 56 -4.03 -9.91 -1.96
CA GLN A 56 -4.03 -8.48 -2.24
C GLN A 56 -4.26 -7.76 -0.93
N VAL A 57 -3.54 -6.66 -0.73
CA VAL A 57 -3.75 -5.78 0.42
C VAL A 57 -5.14 -5.17 0.29
N GLU A 58 -6.02 -5.51 1.24
CA GLU A 58 -7.44 -5.19 1.17
C GLU A 58 -7.66 -3.67 1.14
N ASP A 59 -6.92 -2.91 1.94
CA ASP A 59 -7.02 -1.45 2.04
C ASP A 59 -6.75 -0.71 0.71
N TYR A 60 -6.02 -1.33 -0.21
CA TYR A 60 -5.74 -0.75 -1.53
C TYR A 60 -6.88 -0.93 -2.52
N SER A 61 -7.88 -1.75 -2.18
CA SER A 61 -8.88 -2.26 -3.11
C SER A 61 -10.21 -1.52 -3.04
N MET A 62 -10.24 -0.34 -2.41
CA MET A 62 -11.45 0.46 -2.23
C MET A 62 -11.85 1.17 -3.54
N PRO A 63 -12.99 0.86 -4.15
CA PRO A 63 -13.33 1.37 -5.48
C PRO A 63 -13.92 2.79 -5.48
N ASN A 64 -14.33 3.31 -4.32
CA ASN A 64 -15.17 4.50 -4.20
C ASN A 64 -14.57 5.58 -3.29
N VAL A 65 -13.24 5.74 -3.31
CA VAL A 65 -12.54 6.71 -2.45
C VAL A 65 -13.04 8.15 -2.70
N SER A 66 -13.29 8.53 -3.97
CA SER A 66 -13.82 9.86 -4.31
C SER A 66 -15.15 10.17 -3.62
N ASP A 67 -16.09 9.21 -3.66
CA ASP A 67 -17.41 9.37 -3.05
C ASP A 67 -17.32 9.48 -1.53
N LYS A 68 -16.43 8.69 -0.90
CA LYS A 68 -16.15 8.78 0.54
C LYS A 68 -15.63 10.17 0.91
N MET A 69 -14.70 10.71 0.13
CA MET A 69 -14.09 12.02 0.41
C MET A 69 -15.11 13.17 0.35
N VAL A 70 -15.98 13.18 -0.67
CA VAL A 70 -17.05 14.19 -0.76
C VAL A 70 -17.93 14.16 0.49
N ARG A 71 -18.35 12.98 0.93
CA ARG A 71 -19.18 12.80 2.14
C ARG A 71 -18.47 13.28 3.40
N ILE A 72 -17.19 12.93 3.58
CA ILE A 72 -16.39 13.35 4.74
C ILE A 72 -16.26 14.88 4.77
N ILE A 73 -15.89 15.52 3.66
CA ILE A 73 -15.70 16.98 3.61
C ILE A 73 -16.99 17.71 4.00
N ILE A 74 -18.11 17.35 3.38
CA ILE A 74 -19.41 17.97 3.68
C ILE A 74 -19.80 17.74 5.14
N SER A 75 -19.52 16.56 5.69
CA SER A 75 -19.88 16.23 7.08
C SER A 75 -19.07 17.00 8.12
N TYR A 76 -17.81 17.34 7.82
CA TYR A 76 -16.89 17.93 8.80
C TYR A 76 -16.66 19.42 8.61
N VAL A 77 -17.03 20.02 7.48
CA VAL A 77 -16.68 21.43 7.19
C VAL A 77 -17.15 22.40 8.28
N ASP A 78 -18.40 22.30 8.72
CA ASP A 78 -18.95 23.21 9.74
C ASP A 78 -18.49 22.82 11.15
N TYR A 79 -18.26 21.53 11.40
CA TYR A 79 -17.66 21.08 12.66
C TYR A 79 -16.26 21.69 12.84
N VAL A 80 -15.41 21.62 11.81
CA VAL A 80 -14.05 22.19 11.84
C VAL A 80 -14.10 23.71 11.98
N ARG A 81 -15.00 24.40 11.26
CA ARG A 81 -15.19 25.86 11.41
C ARG A 81 -15.51 26.26 12.84
N ARG A 82 -16.42 25.53 13.50
CA ARG A 82 -16.84 25.82 14.87
C ARG A 82 -15.77 25.43 15.91
N VAL A 83 -15.22 24.22 15.82
CA VAL A 83 -14.40 23.64 16.90
C VAL A 83 -12.93 24.02 16.79
N VAL A 84 -12.37 24.03 15.58
CA VAL A 84 -10.94 24.35 15.36
C VAL A 84 -10.76 25.84 15.18
N TRP A 85 -11.60 26.47 14.35
CA TRP A 85 -11.45 27.88 13.99
C TRP A 85 -12.26 28.84 14.86
N ALA A 86 -13.11 28.33 15.76
CA ALA A 86 -14.01 29.14 16.59
C ALA A 86 -14.85 30.16 15.79
N LYS A 87 -15.16 29.85 14.52
CA LYS A 87 -16.01 30.69 13.67
C LYS A 87 -17.46 30.42 14.04
N THR A 88 -18.18 31.51 14.33
CA THR A 88 -19.61 31.53 14.64
C THR A 88 -20.44 31.48 13.37
#